data_AF-A0ABD0QXZ1-F1
#
_entry.id   AF-A0ABD0QXZ1-F1
#
_cell.length_a   1.000
_cell.length_b   1.000
_cell.length_c   1.000
_cell.angle_alpha   90.00
_cell.angle_beta   90.00
_cell.angle_gamma   90.00
#
_symmetry.space_group_name_H-M   'P 1'
#
loop_
_entity.id
_entity.type
_entity.pdbx_description
1 polymer ?
#
loop_
_entity_poly.entity_id
_entity_poly.type
_entity_poly.pdbx_seq_one_letter_code
_entity_poly.pdbx_strand_id
1 'polypeptide(L)'
;VRSGPTIPSRACKTQNSPENAARERSRVRNLRQAFHSLQAALPSVPPDTKLSKLDVLVLATNYIAHLTKILDHGGMLGDHTILQRAEYLHPVK
;
A
#
# COMPACT_ATOMS: atom_id res chain seq x y z
N VAL A 1 11.32 -47.47 44.82
CA VAL A 1 10.16 -46.76 44.22
C VAL A 1 10.51 -45.27 44.21
N ARG A 2 10.49 -44.47 43.14
CA ARG A 2 9.68 -44.43 41.92
C ARG A 2 10.53 -43.79 40.81
N SER A 3 10.52 -44.40 39.63
CA SER A 3 10.90 -43.73 38.39
C SER A 3 9.75 -42.81 37.98
N GLY A 4 10.02 -41.52 37.82
CA GLY A 4 9.07 -40.55 37.26
C GLY A 4 9.26 -40.41 35.74
N PRO A 5 8.20 -40.24 34.94
CA PRO A 5 8.31 -40.17 33.49
C PRO A 5 8.78 -38.79 33.03
N THR A 6 9.83 -38.75 32.22
CA THR A 6 10.28 -37.55 31.50
C THR A 6 9.21 -37.17 30.47
N ILE A 7 8.43 -36.13 30.75
CA ILE A 7 7.52 -35.52 29.79
C ILE A 7 8.36 -34.83 28.71
N PRO A 8 8.15 -35.09 27.40
CA PRO A 8 8.85 -34.36 26.36
C PRO A 8 8.37 -32.90 26.40
N SER A 9 9.26 -32.01 26.82
CA SER A 9 9.09 -30.58 26.73
C SER A 9 8.75 -30.22 25.29
N ARG A 10 7.53 -29.71 25.07
CA ARG A 10 7.09 -29.14 23.80
C ARG A 10 8.03 -28.00 23.48
N ALA A 11 9.06 -28.27 22.69
CA ALA A 11 9.93 -27.25 22.15
C ALA A 11 9.04 -26.26 21.40
N CYS A 12 8.92 -25.05 21.95
CA CYS A 12 8.42 -23.87 21.26
C CYS A 12 9.33 -23.62 20.05
N LYS A 13 9.06 -24.34 18.96
CA LYS A 13 9.66 -24.09 17.66
C LYS A 13 9.08 -22.78 17.18
N THR A 14 9.79 -21.69 17.45
CA THR A 14 9.76 -20.48 16.64
C THR A 14 9.95 -20.96 15.20
N GLN A 15 8.85 -21.10 14.46
CA GLN A 15 8.81 -21.78 13.18
C GLN A 15 9.42 -20.90 12.09
N ASN A 16 10.74 -20.79 12.13
CA ASN A 16 11.54 -20.17 11.08
C ASN A 16 11.92 -21.24 10.05
N SER A 17 10.97 -22.14 9.74
CA SER A 17 11.17 -23.16 8.72
C SER A 17 11.47 -22.46 7.37
N PRO A 18 12.39 -22.96 6.54
CA PRO A 18 12.66 -22.41 5.21
C PRO A 18 11.39 -22.28 4.35
N GLU A 19 10.40 -23.15 4.56
CA GLU A 19 9.10 -23.10 3.92
C GLU A 19 8.28 -21.86 4.35
N ASN A 20 8.24 -21.56 5.65
CA ASN A 20 7.56 -20.38 6.18
C ASN A 20 8.21 -19.09 5.64
N ALA A 21 9.53 -19.06 5.54
CA ALA A 21 10.27 -17.94 4.95
C ALA A 21 9.95 -17.75 3.45
N ALA A 22 9.86 -18.84 2.69
CA ALA A 22 9.49 -18.79 1.27
C ALA A 22 8.05 -18.27 1.09
N ARG A 23 7.12 -18.74 1.92
CA ARG A 23 5.72 -18.29 1.91
C ARG A 23 5.60 -16.80 2.21
N GLU A 24 6.33 -16.30 3.23
CA GLU A 24 6.28 -14.89 3.60
C GLU A 24 6.86 -13.99 2.49
N ARG A 25 7.93 -14.43 1.81
CA ARG A 25 8.46 -13.71 0.64
C ARG A 25 7.42 -13.61 -0.48
N SER A 26 6.69 -14.69 -0.77
CA SER A 26 5.61 -14.68 -1.77
C SER A 26 4.50 -13.72 -1.39
N ARG A 27 4.05 -13.74 -0.13
CA ARG A 27 3.05 -12.80 0.41
C ARG A 27 3.47 -11.35 0.23
N VAL A 28 4.71 -11.02 0.60
CA VAL A 28 5.27 -9.67 0.46
C VAL A 28 5.40 -9.27 -1.01
N ARG A 29 5.79 -10.18 -1.91
CA ARG A 29 5.85 -9.92 -3.35
C ARG A 29 4.46 -9.58 -3.91
N ASN A 30 3.43 -10.35 -3.56
CA ASN A 30 2.05 -10.08 -3.95
C ASN A 30 1.56 -8.72 -3.44
N LEU A 31 1.88 -8.38 -2.19
CA LEU A 31 1.54 -7.07 -1.63
C LEU A 31 2.21 -5.93 -2.39
N ARG A 32 3.51 -6.05 -2.72
CA ARG A 32 4.24 -5.05 -3.52
C ARG A 32 3.63 -4.90 -4.92
N GLN A 33 3.26 -6.01 -5.55
CA GLN A 33 2.61 -5.99 -6.86
C GLN A 33 1.27 -5.24 -6.81
N ALA A 34 0.43 -5.53 -5.82
CA ALA A 34 -0.83 -4.81 -5.63
C ALA A 34 -0.60 -3.31 -5.40
N PHE A 35 0.46 -2.95 -4.67
CA PHE A 35 0.83 -1.56 -4.43
C PHE A 35 1.24 -0.82 -5.71
N HIS A 36 2.05 -1.45 -6.56
CA HIS A 36 2.41 -0.90 -7.87
C HIS A 36 1.18 -0.77 -8.78
N SER A 37 0.27 -1.75 -8.77
CA SER A 37 -0.98 -1.66 -9.52
C SER A 37 -1.87 -0.50 -9.03
N LEU A 38 -1.94 -0.26 -7.72
CA LEU A 38 -2.63 0.90 -7.17
C LEU A 38 -2.00 2.21 -7.63
N GLN A 39 -0.66 2.30 -7.59
CA GLN A 39 0.06 3.47 -8.05
C GLN A 39 -0.17 3.75 -9.55
N ALA A 40 -0.14 2.72 -10.39
CA ALA A 40 -0.37 2.84 -11.83
C ALA A 40 -1.80 3.31 -12.17
N ALA A 41 -2.75 3.16 -11.26
CA ALA A 41 -4.12 3.63 -11.42
C ALA A 41 -4.30 5.12 -11.03
N LEU A 42 -3.27 5.76 -10.44
CA LEU A 42 -3.34 7.18 -10.08
C LEU A 42 -3.12 8.07 -11.31
N PRO A 43 -3.91 9.14 -11.47
CA PRO A 43 -3.73 10.08 -12.57
C PRO A 43 -2.41 10.84 -12.40
N SER A 44 -1.77 11.16 -13.53
CA SER A 44 -0.57 12.03 -13.59
C SER A 44 0.65 11.55 -12.80
N VAL A 45 0.68 10.27 -12.39
CA VAL A 45 1.86 9.65 -11.79
C VAL A 45 2.53 8.76 -12.84
N PRO A 46 3.70 9.13 -13.36
CA PRO A 46 4.47 8.25 -14.23
C PRO A 46 4.78 6.91 -13.53
N PRO A 47 4.77 5.78 -14.26
CA PRO A 47 4.90 4.43 -13.67
C PRO A 47 6.22 4.22 -12.90
N ASP A 48 7.29 4.97 -13.26
CA ASP A 48 8.60 4.87 -12.62
C ASP A 48 8.80 5.86 -11.45
N THR A 49 7.77 6.62 -11.10
CA THR A 49 7.84 7.57 -9.98
C THR A 49 7.93 6.83 -8.66
N LYS A 50 8.88 7.18 -7.81
CA LYS A 50 8.96 6.58 -6.47
C LYS A 50 8.06 7.35 -5.51
N LEU A 51 6.87 6.81 -5.25
CA LEU A 51 5.99 7.31 -4.20
C LEU A 51 6.16 6.51 -2.92
N SER A 52 6.04 7.18 -1.77
CA SER A 52 6.01 6.48 -0.49
C SER A 52 4.72 5.68 -0.34
N LYS A 53 4.72 4.70 0.58
CA LYS A 53 3.50 3.92 0.84
C LYS A 53 2.34 4.79 1.30
N LEU A 54 2.65 5.84 2.06
CA LEU A 54 1.64 6.77 2.54
C LEU A 54 1.09 7.61 1.39
N ASP A 55 1.98 8.15 0.54
CA ASP A 55 1.57 9.04 -0.55
C ASP A 55 0.63 8.35 -1.54
N VAL A 56 0.93 7.11 -1.95
CA VAL A 56 0.03 6.34 -2.83
C VAL A 56 -1.33 6.13 -2.19
N LEU A 57 -1.40 5.84 -0.88
CA LEU A 57 -2.68 5.66 -0.19
C LEU A 57 -3.46 6.99 -0.13
N VAL A 58 -2.79 8.09 0.22
CA VAL A 58 -3.41 9.42 0.27
C VAL A 58 -3.92 9.85 -1.11
N LEU A 59 -3.10 9.68 -2.15
CA LEU A 59 -3.48 10.01 -3.54
C LEU A 59 -4.63 9.14 -4.03
N ALA A 60 -4.63 7.84 -3.72
CA ALA A 60 -5.72 6.93 -4.08
C ALA A 60 -7.04 7.35 -3.42
N THR A 61 -7.02 7.64 -2.12
CA THR A 61 -8.22 8.12 -1.41
C THR A 61 -8.73 9.43 -2.00
N ASN A 62 -7.83 10.37 -2.29
CA ASN A 62 -8.21 11.64 -2.93
C ASN A 62 -8.80 11.42 -4.33
N TYR A 63 -8.23 10.51 -5.12
CA TYR A 63 -8.71 10.22 -6.46
C TYR A 63 -10.10 9.55 -6.45
N ILE A 64 -10.33 8.60 -5.53
CA ILE A 64 -11.66 8.02 -5.33
C ILE A 64 -12.68 9.13 -5.00
N ALA A 65 -12.38 9.98 -4.02
CA ALA A 65 -13.27 11.09 -3.64
C ALA A 65 -13.53 12.06 -4.80
N HIS A 66 -12.52 12.32 -5.64
CA HIS A 66 -12.65 13.14 -6.82
C HIS A 66 -13.60 12.51 -7.85
N LEU A 67 -13.41 11.22 -8.18
CA LEU A 67 -14.30 10.50 -9.08
C LEU A 67 -15.74 10.44 -8.55
N THR A 68 -15.93 10.21 -7.24
CA THR A 68 -17.26 10.25 -6.61
C THR A 68 -17.95 11.59 -6.82
N LYS A 69 -17.25 12.71 -6.57
CA LYS A 69 -17.82 14.05 -6.82
C LYS A 69 -18.19 14.28 -8.28
N ILE A 70 -17.33 13.86 -9.22
CA ILE A 70 -17.62 13.96 -10.66
C ILE A 70 -18.91 13.23 -11.03
N LEU A 71 -19.09 12.01 -10.49
CA LEU A 71 -20.28 11.20 -10.72
C LEU A 71 -21.53 11.83 -10.10
N ASP A 72 -21.42 12.39 -8.90
CA ASP A 72 -22.54 13.06 -8.20
C ASP A 72 -22.96 14.38 -8.87
N HIS A 73 -22.03 15.11 -9.48
CA HIS A 73 -22.26 16.45 -10.05
C HIS A 73 -22.44 16.43 -11.58
N GLY A 74 -22.64 15.25 -12.18
CA GLY A 74 -22.95 15.14 -13.61
C GLY A 74 -21.84 15.58 -14.56
N GLY A 75 -20.55 15.43 -14.19
CA GLY A 75 -19.43 15.61 -15.12
C GLY A 75 -18.92 17.04 -15.35
N MET A 76 -19.39 18.05 -14.61
CA MET A 76 -19.08 19.47 -14.89
C MET A 76 -17.92 20.09 -14.08
N LEU A 77 -17.07 19.27 -13.44
CA LEU A 77 -15.99 19.73 -12.54
C LEU A 77 -14.59 19.17 -12.88
N GLY A 78 -14.38 18.73 -14.14
CA GLY A 78 -13.20 17.96 -14.56
C GLY A 78 -11.83 18.64 -14.43
N ASP A 79 -11.74 19.98 -14.31
CA ASP A 79 -10.47 20.66 -14.59
C ASP A 79 -9.87 21.47 -13.42
N HIS A 80 -10.58 21.68 -12.31
CA HIS A 80 -10.17 22.73 -11.36
C HIS A 80 -9.33 22.30 -10.14
N THR A 81 -9.32 21.02 -9.73
CA THR A 81 -8.72 20.66 -8.42
C THR A 81 -7.31 20.05 -8.51
N ILE A 82 -6.94 19.40 -9.63
CA ILE A 82 -5.64 18.73 -9.75
C ILE A 82 -4.51 19.73 -10.04
N LEU A 83 -4.77 20.83 -10.76
CA LEU A 83 -3.76 21.86 -11.03
C LEU A 83 -3.55 22.84 -9.86
N GLN A 84 -4.55 23.01 -8.98
CA GLN A 84 -4.41 23.94 -7.86
C GLN A 84 -3.32 23.51 -6.87
N ARG A 85 -3.02 22.21 -6.68
CA ARG A 85 -2.01 21.81 -5.69
C ARG A 85 -0.56 21.90 -6.20
N ALA A 86 -0.34 21.93 -7.51
CA ALA A 86 1.00 22.06 -8.09
C ALA A 86 1.49 23.52 -8.16
N GLU A 87 0.57 24.49 -8.18
CA GLU A 87 0.85 25.91 -8.45
C GLU A 87 1.08 26.77 -7.17
N TYR A 88 1.19 26.19 -5.97
CA TYR A 88 1.42 26.96 -4.73
C TYR A 88 2.84 26.89 -4.17
N LEU A 89 3.79 26.29 -4.89
CA LEU A 89 5.20 26.23 -4.47
C LEU A 89 6.13 26.96 -5.44
N HIS A 90 5.93 28.26 -5.63
CA HIS A 90 6.97 29.16 -6.14
C HIS A 90 7.30 30.25 -5.11
N PRO A 91 8.60 30.52 -4.84
CA PRO A 91 9.03 31.36 -3.73
C PRO A 91 8.97 32.83 -4.14
N VAL A 92 8.37 33.68 -3.30
CA VAL A 92 8.48 35.14 -3.46
C VAL A 92 8.84 35.76 -2.11
N LYS A 93 10.15 36.03 -2.01
CA LYS A 93 10.87 37.06 -1.26
C LYS A 93 10.41 37.42 0.15
#